data_AF-A0A7X3R560-F1
#
_entry.id   AF-A0A7X3R560-F1
#
_cell.length_a   1.000
_cell.length_b   1.000
_cell.length_c   1.000
_cell.angle_alpha   90.00
_cell.angle_beta   90.00
_cell.angle_gamma   90.00
#
_symmetry.space_group_name_H-M   'P 1'
#
loop_
_entity.id
_entity.type
_entity.pdbx_description
1 polymer ?
#
loop_
_entity_poly.entity_id
_entity_poly.type
_entity_poly.pdbx_seq_one_letter_code
_entity_poly.pdbx_strand_id
1 'polypeptide(L)'
;MPSSTFYREFDEYRRELAAGYPRLAGRVIGPDGQGVAGIRVDALPQEEGTYGRLWTNDEGELGGTILDGSYHLSLLPADSPCHLGWHGSDTGFTTDPSQIQLLELRGSEVTELLIELPRPLSELCTRIEGVVVDTNGDPISGLWVTANAIREVYQQEGYSGQRTPETGSFSLDVRRGGTFEIRMVSRIARECTVSGHGGSGSRVRITVGDEDITGLLVTVVRQPPGDSRWVTCTAAE
;
A
#
# COMPACT_ATOMS: atom_id res chain seq x y z
N MET A 1 45.71 -10.60 -6.62
CA MET A 1 45.70 -9.89 -5.33
C MET A 1 44.52 -8.94 -5.37
N PRO A 2 43.51 -9.08 -4.50
CA PRO A 2 42.38 -8.14 -4.48
C PRO A 2 42.91 -6.73 -4.20
N SER A 3 42.39 -5.71 -4.90
CA SER A 3 42.86 -4.34 -4.78
C SER A 3 42.60 -3.78 -3.38
N SER A 4 43.48 -2.89 -2.91
CA SER A 4 43.40 -2.19 -1.62
C SER A 4 42.12 -1.38 -1.42
N THR A 5 41.33 -1.16 -2.48
CA THR A 5 40.03 -0.49 -2.44
C THR A 5 38.96 -1.34 -1.74
N PHE A 6 38.95 -2.65 -1.98
CA PHE A 6 37.93 -3.56 -1.41
C PHE A 6 38.01 -3.64 0.12
N TYR A 7 39.23 -3.65 0.67
CA TYR A 7 39.43 -3.65 2.12
C TYR A 7 39.07 -2.32 2.76
N ARG A 8 39.21 -1.20 2.03
CA ARG A 8 38.84 0.12 2.54
C ARG A 8 37.32 0.30 2.64
N GLU A 9 36.59 -0.17 1.62
CA GLU A 9 35.12 -0.20 1.63
C GLU A 9 34.59 -1.16 2.70
N PHE A 10 35.25 -2.30 2.92
CA PHE A 10 34.86 -3.26 3.95
C PHE A 10 35.14 -2.78 5.37
N ASP A 11 36.22 -2.02 5.59
CA ASP A 11 36.52 -1.43 6.89
C ASP A 11 35.65 -0.20 7.20
N GLU A 12 35.25 0.57 6.18
CA GLU A 12 34.20 1.60 6.29
C GLU A 12 32.85 0.95 6.67
N TYR A 13 32.44 -0.12 5.97
CA TYR A 13 31.26 -0.91 6.28
C TYR A 13 31.28 -1.48 7.71
N ARG A 14 32.43 -1.98 8.19
CA ARG A 14 32.58 -2.47 9.58
C ARG A 14 32.55 -1.35 10.62
N ARG A 15 33.02 -0.14 10.29
CA ARG A 15 32.93 1.03 11.17
C ARG A 15 31.50 1.56 11.25
N GLU A 16 30.74 1.53 10.16
CA GLU A 16 29.30 1.81 10.13
C GLU A 16 28.51 0.81 10.98
N LEU A 17 28.82 -0.48 10.86
CA LEU A 17 28.31 -1.55 11.74
C LEU A 17 28.66 -1.32 13.23
N ALA A 18 29.82 -0.75 13.53
CA ALA A 18 30.31 -0.51 14.89
C ALA A 18 29.81 0.82 15.50
N ALA A 19 29.31 1.76 14.68
CA ALA A 19 28.81 3.06 15.13
C ALA A 19 27.42 3.00 15.79
N GLY A 20 26.76 1.84 15.76
CA GLY A 20 25.38 1.69 16.21
C GLY A 20 24.47 2.24 15.13
N TYR A 21 23.76 1.34 14.44
CA TYR A 21 22.78 1.77 13.45
C TYR A 21 21.75 2.73 14.07
N PRO A 22 21.23 3.71 13.30
CA PRO A 22 20.12 4.53 13.74
C PRO A 22 19.02 3.67 14.31
N ARG A 23 18.53 4.04 15.49
CA ARG A 23 17.30 3.46 16.00
C ARG A 23 16.18 4.42 15.70
N LEU A 24 15.13 3.89 15.10
CA LEU A 24 13.83 4.52 15.04
C LEU A 24 12.99 3.90 16.15
N ALA A 25 12.51 4.73 17.06
CA ALA A 25 11.57 4.39 18.10
C ALA A 25 10.47 5.45 18.18
N GLY A 26 9.28 5.00 18.58
CA GLY A 26 8.11 5.84 18.60
C GLY A 26 6.86 5.10 19.03
N ARG A 27 5.70 5.74 18.81
CA ARG A 27 4.40 5.19 19.19
C ARG A 27 3.34 5.55 18.16
N VAL A 28 2.45 4.61 17.89
CA VAL A 28 1.18 4.87 17.19
C VAL A 28 0.06 4.85 18.22
N ILE A 29 -0.74 5.91 18.24
CA ILE A 29 -1.89 6.04 19.14
C ILE A 29 -3.19 6.24 18.37
N GLY A 30 -4.29 5.82 18.98
CA GLY A 30 -5.64 6.04 18.49
C GLY A 30 -6.18 7.41 18.90
N PRO A 31 -7.40 7.76 18.45
CA PRO A 31 -8.05 9.02 18.82
C PRO A 31 -8.41 9.12 20.31
N ASP A 32 -8.36 8.02 21.04
CA ASP A 32 -8.54 7.94 22.50
C ASP A 32 -7.22 8.10 23.28
N GLY A 33 -6.10 8.29 22.58
CA GLY A 33 -4.77 8.38 23.15
C GLY A 33 -4.16 7.04 23.58
N GLN A 34 -4.85 5.91 23.35
CA GLN A 34 -4.33 4.59 23.65
C GLN A 34 -3.40 4.11 22.53
N GLY A 35 -2.46 3.24 22.89
CA GLY A 35 -1.57 2.60 21.92
C GLY A 35 -2.32 1.72 20.93
N VAL A 36 -1.90 1.73 19.67
CA VAL A 36 -2.49 0.91 18.62
C VAL A 36 -1.50 -0.19 18.21
N ALA A 37 -1.82 -1.42 18.59
CA ALA A 37 -1.04 -2.61 18.27
C ALA A 37 -1.22 -3.06 16.82
N GLY A 38 -0.25 -3.84 16.32
CA GLY A 38 -0.37 -4.51 15.03
C GLY A 38 -0.33 -3.59 13.82
N ILE A 39 0.27 -2.40 13.96
CA ILE A 39 0.58 -1.53 12.82
C ILE A 39 1.96 -1.88 12.31
N ARG A 40 2.04 -2.20 11.01
CA ARG A 40 3.28 -2.29 10.26
C ARG A 40 3.65 -0.89 9.77
N VAL A 41 4.86 -0.46 10.11
CA VAL A 41 5.45 0.78 9.62
C VAL A 41 6.58 0.44 8.66
N ASP A 42 6.36 0.76 7.40
CA ASP A 42 7.28 0.52 6.31
C ASP A 42 8.07 1.81 6.03
N ALA A 43 9.40 1.75 6.20
CA ALA A 43 10.30 2.86 5.90
C ALA A 43 10.79 2.71 4.45
N LEU A 44 10.19 3.49 3.57
CA LEU A 44 10.47 3.48 2.14
C LEU A 44 11.57 4.50 1.84
N PRO A 45 12.72 4.07 1.31
CA PRO A 45 13.78 4.99 0.98
C PRO A 45 13.33 5.92 -0.16
N GLN A 46 13.63 7.21 -0.04
CA GLN A 46 13.34 8.21 -1.08
C GLN A 46 14.13 7.95 -2.38
N GLU A 47 15.35 7.44 -2.23
CA GLU A 47 16.24 7.03 -3.32
C GLU A 47 16.49 5.52 -3.29
N GLU A 48 17.35 4.99 -4.17
CA GLU A 48 17.78 3.59 -4.05
C GLU A 48 18.39 3.35 -2.66
N GLY A 49 17.80 2.45 -1.90
CA GLY A 49 18.17 2.22 -0.51
C GLY A 49 17.57 0.94 0.05
N THR A 50 17.86 0.66 1.31
CA THR A 50 17.34 -0.53 2.00
C THR A 50 16.02 -0.21 2.65
N TYR A 51 15.00 -1.02 2.35
CA TYR A 51 13.70 -0.96 2.98
C TYR A 51 13.78 -1.29 4.48
N GLY A 52 13.18 -0.47 5.33
CA GLY A 52 13.00 -0.76 6.76
C GLY A 52 11.57 -1.21 7.07
N ARG A 53 11.41 -2.09 8.06
CA ARG A 53 10.07 -2.53 8.52
C ARG A 53 10.03 -2.67 10.03
N LEU A 54 9.06 -2.04 10.66
CA LEU A 54 8.80 -2.08 12.09
C LEU A 54 7.34 -2.45 12.36
N TRP A 55 7.06 -2.89 13.58
CA TRP A 55 5.71 -3.22 14.04
C TRP A 55 5.46 -2.60 15.41
N THR A 56 4.23 -2.18 15.65
CA THR A 56 3.80 -1.75 16.98
C THR A 56 3.45 -2.94 17.88
N ASN A 57 3.89 -2.90 19.14
CA ASN A 57 3.50 -3.84 20.19
C ASN A 57 2.10 -3.51 20.77
N ASP A 58 1.69 -4.24 21.81
CA ASP A 58 0.38 -4.09 22.45
C ASP A 58 0.16 -2.68 23.06
N GLU A 59 1.24 -2.00 23.44
CA GLU A 59 1.23 -0.61 23.93
C GLU A 59 1.30 0.45 22.82
N GLY A 60 1.32 0.03 21.56
CA GLY A 60 1.44 0.88 20.37
C GLY A 60 2.87 1.35 20.09
N GLU A 61 3.86 0.87 20.82
CA GLU A 61 5.27 1.27 20.68
C GLU A 61 5.91 0.53 19.51
N LEU A 62 6.71 1.25 18.73
CA LEU A 62 7.55 0.69 17.68
C LEU A 62 9.02 1.02 17.96
N GLY A 63 9.91 0.12 17.60
CA GLY A 63 11.33 0.29 17.86
C GLY A 63 12.17 -0.67 17.03
N GLY A 64 13.22 -0.17 16.39
CA GLY A 64 14.16 -1.01 15.68
C GLY A 64 15.25 -0.23 14.97
N THR A 65 16.12 -0.99 14.33
CA THR A 65 17.24 -0.47 13.57
C THR A 65 16.84 -0.27 12.12
N ILE A 66 17.06 0.93 11.59
CA ILE A 66 16.93 1.27 10.17
C ILE A 66 18.26 1.87 9.73
N LEU A 67 18.73 1.54 8.52
CA LEU A 67 19.99 2.09 8.01
C LEU A 67 19.88 3.61 7.83
N ASP A 68 21.03 4.29 7.83
CA ASP A 68 21.08 5.70 7.47
C ASP A 68 20.41 5.95 6.11
N GLY A 69 19.68 7.05 6.01
CA GLY A 69 18.98 7.42 4.80
C GLY A 69 17.78 8.32 5.05
N SER A 70 17.12 8.66 3.94
CA SER A 70 15.93 9.49 3.90
C SER A 70 14.72 8.63 3.57
N TYR A 71 13.73 8.58 4.44
CA TYR A 71 12.61 7.65 4.36
C TYR A 71 11.25 8.35 4.42
N HIS A 72 10.30 7.83 3.67
CA HIS A 72 8.88 8.04 3.97
C HIS A 72 8.37 6.85 4.77
N LEU A 73 7.58 7.11 5.81
CA LEU A 73 6.99 6.04 6.60
C LEU A 73 5.56 5.80 6.15
N SER A 74 5.30 4.59 5.67
CA SER A 74 4.00 4.08 5.25
C SER A 74 3.40 3.22 6.37
N LEU A 75 2.09 3.34 6.60
CA LEU A 75 1.38 2.67 7.68
C LEU A 75 0.34 1.70 7.14
N LEU A 76 0.39 0.45 7.58
CA LEU A 76 -0.57 -0.60 7.24
C LEU A 76 -0.90 -1.44 8.47
N PRO A 77 -2.11 -2.03 8.59
CA PRO A 77 -2.33 -3.10 9.55
C PRO A 77 -1.46 -4.31 9.19
N ALA A 78 -0.90 -5.01 10.18
CA ALA A 78 -0.01 -6.14 9.96
C ALA A 78 -0.67 -7.28 9.16
N ASP A 79 -1.98 -7.47 9.36
CA ASP A 79 -2.77 -8.57 8.78
C ASP A 79 -3.66 -8.13 7.61
N SER A 80 -3.49 -6.91 7.08
CA SER A 80 -4.30 -6.39 5.98
C SER A 80 -3.44 -5.67 4.93
N PRO A 81 -3.76 -5.81 3.63
CA PRO A 81 -3.13 -5.01 2.58
C PRO A 81 -3.65 -3.56 2.52
N CYS A 82 -4.60 -3.19 3.38
CA CYS A 82 -5.14 -1.84 3.46
C CYS A 82 -4.04 -0.83 3.85
N HIS A 83 -3.68 0.04 2.91
CA HIS A 83 -2.74 1.12 3.17
C HIS A 83 -3.44 2.27 3.90
N LEU A 84 -3.04 2.54 5.15
CA LEU A 84 -3.71 3.53 6.01
C LEU A 84 -3.31 4.95 5.63
N GLY A 85 -2.03 5.19 5.33
CA GLY A 85 -1.50 6.52 5.10
C GLY A 85 -0.02 6.59 5.45
N TRP A 86 0.45 7.82 5.66
CA TRP A 86 1.87 8.13 5.80
C TRP A 86 2.15 8.90 7.07
N HIS A 87 3.42 8.93 7.48
CA HIS A 87 3.89 9.91 8.43
C HIS A 87 3.82 11.33 7.86
N GLY A 88 3.25 12.27 8.63
CA GLY A 88 3.01 13.67 8.25
C GLY A 88 3.31 14.66 9.38
N SER A 89 3.12 15.96 9.12
CA SER A 89 3.62 17.03 10.01
C SER A 89 2.84 17.30 11.28
N ASP A 90 1.51 17.18 11.24
CA ASP A 90 0.67 17.78 12.28
C ASP A 90 0.38 16.80 13.42
N THR A 91 -0.17 15.64 13.09
CA THR A 91 -0.46 14.55 14.04
C THR A 91 0.46 13.36 13.85
N GLY A 92 1.53 13.52 13.06
CA GLY A 92 2.34 12.39 12.62
C GLY A 92 1.64 11.49 11.60
N PHE A 93 0.40 11.78 11.17
CA PHE A 93 -0.34 10.99 10.19
C PHE A 93 -0.91 11.86 9.07
N THR A 94 -0.86 11.37 7.84
CA THR A 94 -1.51 12.02 6.71
C THR A 94 -1.91 11.05 5.61
N THR A 95 -2.98 11.40 4.90
CA THR A 95 -3.36 10.78 3.63
C THR A 95 -3.17 11.72 2.45
N ASP A 96 -2.78 12.98 2.70
CA ASP A 96 -2.48 13.98 1.70
C ASP A 96 -1.00 13.88 1.29
N PRO A 97 -0.72 13.54 0.02
CA PRO A 97 0.62 13.56 -0.59
C PRO A 97 1.48 14.76 -0.24
N SER A 98 0.88 15.95 -0.20
CA SER A 98 1.59 17.21 0.01
C SER A 98 2.07 17.41 1.44
N GLN A 99 1.54 16.62 2.39
CA GLN A 99 1.84 16.69 3.82
C GLN A 99 2.75 15.54 4.28
N ILE A 100 3.14 14.64 3.38
CA ILE A 100 4.02 13.52 3.72
C ILE A 100 5.39 14.09 4.12
N GLN A 101 5.87 13.70 5.30
CA GLN A 101 7.19 14.10 5.76
C GLN A 101 8.27 13.10 5.37
N LEU A 102 9.45 13.63 5.09
CA LEU A 102 10.68 12.88 4.93
C LEU A 102 11.37 12.77 6.28
N LEU A 103 11.67 11.55 6.70
CA LEU A 103 12.43 11.26 7.91
C LEU A 103 13.89 11.03 7.54
N GLU A 104 14.78 11.88 8.06
CA GLU A 104 16.23 11.74 7.90
C GLU A 104 16.81 10.97 9.09
N LEU A 105 17.38 9.79 8.82
CA LEU A 105 18.13 8.99 9.78
C LEU A 105 19.62 9.11 9.46
N ARG A 106 20.41 9.71 10.36
CA ARG A 106 21.85 9.94 10.15
C ARG A 106 22.65 9.76 11.45
N GLY A 107 23.10 8.54 11.72
CA GLY A 107 23.92 8.21 12.89
C GLY A 107 23.30 8.59 14.24
N SER A 108 22.00 8.94 14.26
CA SER A 108 21.27 9.47 15.39
C SER A 108 20.07 8.59 15.73
N GLU A 109 19.71 8.56 17.00
CA GLU A 109 18.48 7.95 17.48
C GLU A 109 17.31 8.90 17.24
N VAL A 110 16.24 8.42 16.62
CA VAL A 110 14.93 9.09 16.60
C VAL A 110 14.05 8.32 17.57
N THR A 111 13.72 8.91 18.72
CA THR A 111 13.02 8.20 19.82
C THR A 111 11.62 8.73 20.13
N GLU A 112 11.21 9.83 19.52
CA GLU A 112 9.96 10.55 19.84
C GLU A 112 8.99 10.61 18.64
N LEU A 113 9.08 9.66 17.71
CA LEU A 113 8.11 9.57 16.63
C LEU A 113 6.73 9.27 17.22
N LEU A 114 5.78 10.20 17.10
CA LEU A 114 4.39 10.00 17.51
C LEU A 114 3.49 10.07 16.28
N ILE A 115 2.65 9.06 16.09
CA ILE A 115 1.67 9.00 15.01
C ILE A 115 0.29 8.81 15.62
N GLU A 116 -0.58 9.79 15.43
CA GLU A 116 -1.97 9.74 15.90
C GLU A 116 -2.90 9.38 14.74
N LEU A 117 -3.59 8.24 14.85
CA LEU A 117 -4.58 7.83 13.88
C LEU A 117 -5.85 8.68 14.03
N PRO A 118 -6.47 9.12 12.92
CA PRO A 118 -7.62 10.01 12.98
C PRO A 118 -8.90 9.32 13.48
N ARG A 119 -8.93 7.98 13.47
CA ARG A 119 -10.04 7.11 13.85
C ARG A 119 -9.49 5.79 14.42
N PRO A 120 -10.29 4.99 15.15
CA PRO A 120 -9.89 3.67 15.59
C PRO A 120 -9.44 2.80 14.40
N LEU A 121 -8.46 1.92 14.60
CA LEU A 121 -7.89 1.08 13.52
C LEU A 121 -8.97 0.30 12.74
N SER A 122 -9.97 -0.22 13.45
CA SER A 122 -11.12 -0.94 12.88
C SER A 122 -11.97 -0.09 11.93
N GLU A 123 -11.84 1.23 11.95
CA GLU A 123 -12.58 2.19 11.14
C GLU A 123 -11.74 2.86 10.06
N LEU A 124 -10.47 2.49 9.88
CA LEU A 124 -9.62 3.07 8.85
C LEU A 124 -9.74 2.35 7.51
N CYS A 125 -10.16 1.09 7.54
CA CYS A 125 -10.33 0.27 6.35
C CYS A 125 -11.82 -0.06 6.12
N THR A 126 -12.12 -0.37 4.87
CA THR A 126 -13.42 -0.84 4.39
C THR A 126 -13.18 -1.74 3.20
N ARG A 127 -14.22 -2.41 2.72
CA ARG A 127 -14.09 -3.40 1.67
C ARG A 127 -14.78 -2.97 0.38
N ILE A 128 -14.16 -3.33 -0.74
CA ILE A 128 -14.79 -3.34 -2.06
C ILE A 128 -14.99 -4.80 -2.47
N GLU A 129 -16.24 -5.21 -2.58
CA GLU A 129 -16.65 -6.56 -2.98
C GLU A 129 -17.40 -6.54 -4.31
N GLY A 130 -17.11 -7.52 -5.15
CA GLY A 130 -17.78 -7.65 -6.44
C GLY A 130 -17.53 -8.97 -7.12
N VAL A 131 -18.07 -9.08 -8.34
CA VAL A 131 -17.91 -10.23 -9.22
C VAL A 131 -17.50 -9.76 -10.60
N VAL A 132 -16.53 -10.46 -11.19
CA VAL A 132 -16.12 -10.29 -12.57
C VAL A 132 -16.78 -11.36 -13.44
N VAL A 133 -17.51 -10.91 -14.46
CA VAL A 133 -18.23 -11.75 -15.43
C VAL A 133 -17.81 -11.40 -16.86
N ASP A 134 -18.06 -12.29 -17.82
CA ASP A 134 -17.98 -11.96 -19.24
C ASP A 134 -19.28 -11.37 -19.78
N THR A 135 -19.32 -11.09 -21.09
CA THR A 135 -20.48 -10.50 -21.76
C THR A 135 -21.74 -11.37 -21.75
N ASN A 136 -21.62 -12.67 -21.46
CA ASN A 136 -22.75 -13.58 -21.31
C ASN A 136 -23.23 -13.65 -19.85
N GLY A 137 -22.51 -13.00 -18.92
CA GLY A 137 -22.76 -13.09 -17.48
C GLY A 137 -22.03 -14.24 -16.81
N ASP A 138 -21.17 -14.98 -17.51
CA ASP A 138 -20.43 -16.09 -16.92
C ASP A 138 -19.25 -15.57 -16.08
N PRO A 139 -19.02 -16.08 -14.85
CA PRO A 139 -17.93 -15.62 -14.01
C PRO A 139 -16.56 -15.90 -14.65
N ILE A 140 -15.61 -14.99 -14.44
CA ILE A 140 -14.24 -15.14 -14.93
C ILE A 140 -13.29 -15.39 -13.77
N SER A 141 -12.65 -16.57 -13.79
CA SER A 141 -11.64 -16.98 -12.82
C SER A 141 -10.22 -16.62 -13.25
N GLY A 142 -9.33 -16.52 -12.27
CA GLY A 142 -7.88 -16.33 -12.46
C GLY A 142 -7.44 -14.90 -12.79
N LEU A 143 -8.36 -13.93 -12.85
CA LEU A 143 -8.05 -12.51 -13.06
C LEU A 143 -7.42 -11.92 -11.80
N TRP A 144 -6.34 -11.16 -11.95
CA TRP A 144 -5.79 -10.38 -10.84
C TRP A 144 -6.52 -9.04 -10.78
N VAL A 145 -7.35 -8.85 -9.76
CA VAL A 145 -8.08 -7.60 -9.51
C VAL A 145 -7.30 -6.82 -8.46
N THR A 146 -7.05 -5.53 -8.70
CA THR A 146 -6.46 -4.63 -7.70
C THR A 146 -7.27 -3.36 -7.52
N ALA A 147 -7.18 -2.77 -6.34
CA ALA A 147 -7.57 -1.39 -6.08
C ALA A 147 -6.30 -0.57 -5.91
N ASN A 148 -6.21 0.60 -6.56
CA ASN A 148 -5.03 1.46 -6.50
C ASN A 148 -5.48 2.89 -6.19
N ALA A 149 -4.90 3.53 -5.17
CA ALA A 149 -5.27 4.91 -4.83
C ALA A 149 -4.82 5.88 -5.94
N ILE A 150 -5.70 6.79 -6.37
CA ILE A 150 -5.46 7.68 -7.54
C ILE A 150 -4.48 8.83 -7.23
N ARG A 151 -4.03 8.99 -5.99
CA ARG A 151 -3.17 10.11 -5.57
C ARG A 151 -2.03 9.72 -4.65
N GLU A 152 -1.66 8.45 -4.51
CA GLU A 152 -0.54 8.10 -3.62
C GLU A 152 0.82 8.40 -4.29
N VAL A 153 1.69 9.10 -3.55
CA VAL A 153 3.02 9.58 -4.00
C VAL A 153 3.89 8.44 -4.52
N TYR A 154 3.74 7.28 -3.90
CA TYR A 154 4.41 6.06 -4.28
C TYR A 154 3.41 5.20 -5.03
N GLN A 155 3.59 5.09 -6.36
CA GLN A 155 2.76 4.25 -7.26
C GLN A 155 2.75 2.76 -6.87
N GLN A 156 3.47 2.37 -5.81
CA GLN A 156 3.60 1.00 -5.37
C GLN A 156 2.80 0.64 -4.11
N GLU A 157 2.12 1.59 -3.48
CA GLU A 157 1.45 1.35 -2.20
C GLU A 157 -0.02 1.73 -2.31
N GLY A 158 -0.88 1.02 -1.56
CA GLY A 158 -2.32 0.99 -1.81
C GLY A 158 -2.80 -0.21 -2.64
N TYR A 159 -1.94 -1.17 -2.96
CA TYR A 159 -2.35 -2.42 -3.62
C TYR A 159 -3.06 -3.35 -2.64
N SER A 160 -4.38 -3.38 -2.72
CA SER A 160 -5.13 -4.58 -2.38
C SER A 160 -5.34 -5.36 -3.66
N GLY A 161 -5.05 -6.66 -3.64
CA GLY A 161 -5.08 -7.48 -4.84
C GLY A 161 -5.47 -8.93 -4.56
N GLN A 162 -6.28 -9.49 -5.45
CA GLN A 162 -6.75 -10.87 -5.34
C GLN A 162 -6.90 -11.51 -6.73
N ARG A 163 -6.64 -12.82 -6.82
CA ARG A 163 -7.05 -13.63 -7.97
C ARG A 163 -8.51 -14.05 -7.82
N THR A 164 -9.33 -13.80 -8.84
CA THR A 164 -10.72 -14.26 -8.82
C THR A 164 -10.76 -15.80 -8.79
N PRO A 165 -11.56 -16.40 -7.89
CA PRO A 165 -11.83 -17.84 -7.93
C PRO A 165 -12.83 -18.17 -9.04
N GLU A 166 -13.30 -19.43 -9.11
CA GLU A 166 -14.28 -19.89 -10.11
C GLU A 166 -15.59 -19.08 -10.12
N THR A 167 -15.97 -18.52 -8.99
CA THR A 167 -17.15 -17.65 -8.85
C THR A 167 -16.93 -16.25 -9.43
N GLY A 168 -15.72 -15.90 -9.87
CA GLY A 168 -15.38 -14.56 -10.36
C GLY A 168 -15.33 -13.47 -9.28
N SER A 169 -15.54 -13.83 -8.01
CA SER A 169 -15.66 -12.85 -6.93
C SER A 169 -14.32 -12.25 -6.51
N PHE A 170 -14.34 -11.03 -5.98
CA PHE A 170 -13.20 -10.37 -5.35
C PHE A 170 -13.65 -9.61 -4.09
N SER A 171 -12.70 -9.45 -3.16
CA SER A 171 -12.85 -8.71 -1.92
C SER A 171 -11.54 -7.98 -1.65
N LEU A 172 -11.56 -6.65 -1.76
CA LEU A 172 -10.38 -5.80 -1.62
C LEU A 172 -10.54 -4.90 -0.41
N ASP A 173 -9.66 -5.06 0.58
CA ASP A 173 -9.58 -4.11 1.70
C ASP A 173 -8.89 -2.83 1.23
N VAL A 174 -9.53 -1.69 1.42
CA VAL A 174 -9.05 -0.37 1.03
C VAL A 174 -9.26 0.62 2.17
N ARG A 175 -8.53 1.72 2.16
CA ARG A 175 -8.75 2.79 3.12
C ARG A 175 -10.11 3.45 2.94
N ARG A 176 -10.78 3.79 4.05
CA ARG A 176 -11.95 4.69 4.03
C ARG A 176 -11.57 6.09 3.56
N GLY A 177 -12.48 6.78 2.87
CA GLY A 177 -12.29 8.17 2.47
C GLY A 177 -11.24 8.37 1.37
N GLY A 178 -11.30 7.57 0.30
CA GLY A 178 -10.36 7.63 -0.81
C GLY A 178 -11.05 7.49 -2.17
N THR A 179 -10.30 7.78 -3.24
CA THR A 179 -10.72 7.38 -4.59
C THR A 179 -9.72 6.39 -5.14
N PHE A 180 -10.25 5.23 -5.52
CA PHE A 180 -9.47 4.09 -5.99
C PHE A 180 -9.79 3.80 -7.44
N GLU A 181 -8.78 3.38 -8.18
CA GLU A 181 -8.90 2.81 -9.50
C GLU A 181 -8.87 1.29 -9.38
N ILE A 182 -9.98 0.64 -9.76
CA ILE A 182 -10.00 -0.82 -9.88
C ILE A 182 -9.33 -1.20 -11.19
N ARG A 183 -8.26 -2.00 -11.11
CA ARG A 183 -7.56 -2.56 -12.25
C ARG A 183 -7.75 -4.06 -12.30
N MET A 184 -7.76 -4.58 -13.52
CA MET A 184 -7.74 -6.00 -13.79
C MET A 184 -6.53 -6.29 -14.67
N VAL A 185 -5.71 -7.25 -14.23
CA VAL A 185 -4.55 -7.71 -14.97
C VAL A 185 -4.78 -9.16 -15.37
N SER A 186 -4.67 -9.40 -16.67
CA SER A 186 -4.96 -10.69 -17.28
C SER A 186 -4.09 -10.94 -18.50
N ARG A 187 -3.89 -12.23 -18.81
CA ARG A 187 -3.36 -12.69 -20.10
C ARG A 187 -4.45 -12.90 -21.16
N ILE A 188 -5.75 -12.76 -20.80
CA ILE A 188 -6.87 -13.24 -21.64
C ILE A 188 -7.96 -12.19 -21.94
N ALA A 189 -7.88 -10.98 -21.40
CA ALA A 189 -8.89 -9.92 -21.57
C ALA A 189 -8.35 -8.80 -22.46
N ARG A 190 -9.20 -8.13 -23.26
CA ARG A 190 -8.81 -6.97 -24.09
C ARG A 190 -9.51 -5.66 -23.75
N GLU A 191 -10.77 -5.74 -23.32
CA GLU A 191 -11.60 -4.59 -23.01
C GLU A 191 -12.45 -4.93 -21.77
N CYS A 192 -12.44 -4.04 -20.78
CA CYS A 192 -13.26 -4.15 -19.58
C CYS A 192 -14.33 -3.06 -19.62
N THR A 193 -15.56 -3.42 -19.32
CA THR A 193 -16.68 -2.49 -19.17
C THR A 193 -17.33 -2.76 -17.83
N VAL A 194 -17.19 -1.86 -16.88
CA VAL A 194 -17.82 -2.04 -15.58
C VAL A 194 -19.21 -1.45 -15.59
N SER A 195 -20.16 -2.21 -15.07
CA SER A 195 -21.58 -1.85 -15.03
C SER A 195 -22.00 -1.76 -13.57
N GLY A 196 -21.92 -0.56 -13.00
CA GLY A 196 -22.24 -0.31 -11.59
C GLY A 196 -21.49 0.91 -11.07
N HIS A 197 -22.16 1.75 -10.26
CA HIS A 197 -21.65 3.01 -9.72
C HIS A 197 -20.93 3.93 -10.75
N GLY A 198 -21.71 4.51 -11.67
CA GLY A 198 -21.43 5.85 -12.19
C GLY A 198 -20.43 6.03 -13.34
N GLY A 199 -19.95 4.97 -14.00
CA GLY A 199 -19.06 5.13 -15.17
C GLY A 199 -19.11 3.99 -16.17
N SER A 200 -18.82 4.29 -17.44
CA SER A 200 -18.60 3.32 -18.52
C SER A 200 -17.16 3.45 -19.03
N GLY A 201 -16.38 2.36 -19.02
CA GLY A 201 -15.02 2.33 -19.56
C GLY A 201 -14.11 1.27 -18.91
N SER A 202 -12.87 1.15 -19.41
CA SER A 202 -11.84 0.22 -18.92
C SER A 202 -11.12 0.66 -17.64
N ARG A 203 -11.60 1.73 -17.01
CA ARG A 203 -11.21 2.21 -15.68
C ARG A 203 -12.46 2.47 -14.85
N VAL A 204 -12.44 1.99 -13.61
CA VAL A 204 -13.48 2.31 -12.63
C VAL A 204 -12.84 3.10 -11.53
N ARG A 205 -13.24 4.36 -11.41
CA ARG A 205 -12.94 5.16 -10.24
C ARG A 205 -14.06 4.95 -9.24
N ILE A 206 -13.69 4.48 -8.06
CA ILE A 206 -14.61 4.26 -6.97
C ILE A 206 -14.21 5.19 -5.85
N THR A 207 -15.11 6.11 -5.50
CA THR A 207 -14.97 6.90 -4.29
C THR A 207 -15.56 6.09 -3.15
N VAL A 208 -14.71 5.81 -2.16
CA VAL A 208 -15.03 4.98 -1.01
C VAL A 208 -15.37 5.88 0.16
N GLY A 209 -16.61 5.75 0.64
CA GLY A 209 -17.10 6.45 1.82
C GLY A 209 -16.75 5.71 3.12
N ASP A 210 -17.67 5.75 4.08
CA ASP A 210 -17.48 5.08 5.38
C ASP A 210 -18.04 3.65 5.43
N GLU A 211 -18.72 3.21 4.38
CA GLU A 211 -19.36 1.89 4.28
C GLU A 211 -18.63 0.98 3.29
N ASP A 212 -18.85 -0.33 3.43
CA ASP A 212 -18.41 -1.33 2.46
C ASP A 212 -19.14 -1.10 1.13
N ILE A 213 -18.42 -1.24 0.02
CA ILE A 213 -19.00 -1.25 -1.31
C ILE A 213 -19.21 -2.71 -1.70
N THR A 214 -20.46 -3.13 -1.79
CA THR A 214 -20.82 -4.51 -2.12
C THR A 214 -21.62 -4.58 -3.41
N GLY A 215 -21.64 -5.75 -4.03
CA GLY A 215 -22.44 -6.00 -5.24
C GLY A 215 -21.91 -5.35 -6.51
N LEU A 216 -20.62 -4.98 -6.56
CA LEU A 216 -20.02 -4.43 -7.76
C LEU A 216 -19.99 -5.51 -8.87
N LEU A 217 -20.60 -5.21 -10.02
CA LEU A 217 -20.57 -6.09 -11.19
C LEU A 217 -19.62 -5.54 -12.25
N VAL A 218 -18.62 -6.35 -12.60
CA VAL A 218 -17.57 -5.99 -13.55
C VAL A 218 -17.70 -6.89 -14.77
N THR A 219 -17.99 -6.33 -15.95
CA THR A 219 -18.12 -7.11 -17.19
C THR A 219 -16.85 -6.99 -18.03
N VAL A 220 -16.35 -8.11 -18.56
CA VAL A 220 -15.11 -8.15 -19.35
C VAL A 220 -15.35 -8.84 -20.69
N VAL A 221 -14.79 -8.28 -21.76
CA VAL A 221 -14.86 -8.89 -23.09
C VAL A 221 -13.65 -9.83 -23.26
N ARG A 222 -13.91 -11.15 -23.37
CA ARG A 222 -12.87 -12.18 -23.58
C ARG A 222 -12.25 -12.07 -24.98
N GLN A 223 -10.94 -12.32 -25.09
CA GLN A 223 -10.30 -12.49 -26.40
C GLN A 223 -10.59 -13.86 -27.03
N PRO A 224 -10.60 -13.97 -28.36
CA PRO A 224 -10.48 -15.26 -29.03
C PRO A 224 -9.10 -15.90 -28.75
N PRO A 225 -9.01 -17.23 -28.65
CA PRO A 225 -7.76 -17.93 -28.35
C PRO A 225 -6.69 -17.67 -29.42
N GLY A 226 -5.48 -17.26 -29.00
CA GLY A 226 -4.31 -17.11 -29.89
C GLY A 226 -3.51 -15.80 -29.75
N ASP A 227 -3.98 -14.82 -28.98
CA ASP A 227 -3.26 -13.56 -28.72
C ASP A 227 -2.82 -13.54 -27.24
N SER A 228 -1.51 -13.62 -26.98
CA SER A 228 -0.93 -13.83 -25.65
C SER A 228 -0.45 -12.54 -24.97
N ARG A 229 -0.95 -11.38 -25.40
CA ARG A 229 -0.54 -10.08 -24.84
C ARG A 229 -1.22 -9.85 -23.49
N TRP A 230 -0.44 -9.41 -22.51
CA TRP A 230 -0.99 -8.84 -21.30
C TRP A 230 -1.74 -7.57 -21.67
N VAL A 231 -3.01 -7.49 -21.29
CA VAL A 231 -3.73 -6.22 -21.36
C VAL A 231 -3.84 -5.69 -19.95
N THR A 232 -3.04 -4.67 -19.70
CA THR A 232 -3.22 -3.82 -18.53
C THR A 232 -4.40 -2.91 -18.85
N CYS A 233 -5.50 -3.09 -18.13
CA CYS A 233 -6.62 -2.17 -18.23
C CYS A 233 -6.28 -0.88 -17.49
N THR A 234 -5.85 0.12 -18.24
CA THR A 234 -5.56 1.48 -17.77
C THR A 234 -6.08 2.50 -18.81
N ALA A 235 -7.17 3.20 -18.56
CA ALA A 235 -7.82 4.24 -19.39
C ALA A 235 -7.32 5.72 -19.27
N ALA A 236 -6.54 6.26 -20.21
CA ALA A 236 -5.94 7.60 -20.10
C ALA A 236 -6.95 8.76 -19.82
N GLU A 237 -6.40 9.89 -19.34
CA GLU A 237 -7.02 11.06 -18.69
C GLU A 237 -8.32 11.61 -19.30
#